data_AF-A0A809QNY0-F1
#
_entry.id   AF-A0A809QNY0-F1
#
_cell.length_a   1.000
_cell.length_b   1.000
_cell.length_c   1.000
_cell.angle_alpha   90.00
_cell.angle_beta   90.00
_cell.angle_gamma   90.00
#
_symmetry.space_group_name_H-M   'P 1'
#
loop_
_entity.id
_entity.type
_entity.pdbx_description
1 polymer ?
#
loop_
_entity_poly.entity_id
_entity_poly.type
_entity_poly.pdbx_seq_one_letter_code
_entity_poly.pdbx_strand_id
1 'polypeptide(L)'
;MNLLNQTAATDIQSVHEDALANSTVAHLMATLSTPAPSLSLGTAANPSAGQQILIIDGRVPDQATLINAAKEGVKVIVLDTEHDGVQQIADALKDVHNASSISIISHGDDGVLLLGNSPLHNGNVANYTEQLKAIGASLQTGGEIRLYGCDIGKDSVGQDFIQTIAQVTGATVEASTDATGTASRGGNWDLEISTGTLHKDSALDTSKLGNYDHLLVTTAVNSINSLKSAIATGNSDGVDDVITFTGNITFSNASDSVPINVTDGHTMTIVGVVTPSTAIIWQG
;
A
#
# COMPACT_ATOMS: atom_id res chain seq x y z
N MET A 1 64.61 41.87 16.29
CA MET A 1 63.46 42.64 16.79
C MET A 1 63.38 42.39 18.29
N ASN A 2 63.92 43.35 19.03
CA ASN A 2 63.83 43.51 20.48
C ASN A 2 62.63 44.42 20.79
N LEU A 3 62.21 44.45 22.07
CA LEU A 3 61.41 45.46 22.80
C LEU A 3 60.16 44.81 23.43
N LEU A 4 60.20 44.44 24.72
CA LEU A 4 59.97 45.27 25.94
C LEU A 4 58.50 45.75 26.05
N ASN A 5 57.85 45.91 27.21
CA ASN A 5 57.92 45.49 28.61
C ASN A 5 56.80 46.29 29.35
N GLN A 6 56.35 45.82 30.51
CA GLN A 6 55.66 46.53 31.62
C GLN A 6 54.15 46.78 31.51
N THR A 7 53.36 46.49 32.55
CA THR A 7 53.37 47.12 33.89
C THR A 7 52.75 46.13 34.91
N ALA A 8 53.44 45.64 35.95
CA ALA A 8 53.59 46.15 37.35
C ALA A 8 52.24 46.40 38.05
N ALA A 9 51.94 46.12 39.33
CA ALA A 9 52.54 45.53 40.55
C ALA A 9 51.28 45.24 41.46
N THR A 10 51.24 44.49 42.56
CA THR A 10 52.08 44.50 43.78
C THR A 10 51.62 43.30 44.64
N ASP A 11 52.61 42.68 45.27
CA ASP A 11 52.56 41.60 46.24
C ASP A 11 52.48 42.18 47.67
N ILE A 12 51.57 41.72 48.55
CA ILE A 12 51.77 41.75 50.01
C ILE A 12 51.13 40.50 50.66
N GLN A 13 52.02 39.71 51.22
CA GLN A 13 51.93 38.63 52.20
C GLN A 13 50.99 38.89 53.40
N SER A 14 50.36 37.85 53.93
CA SER A 14 50.81 37.21 55.20
C SER A 14 49.81 36.19 55.73
N VAL A 15 50.40 35.05 56.10
CA VAL A 15 49.91 33.83 56.75
C VAL A 15 49.24 34.02 58.12
N HIS A 16 48.27 33.16 58.46
CA HIS A 16 48.38 32.22 59.59
C HIS A 16 47.33 31.09 59.52
N GLU A 17 47.78 29.90 59.90
CA GLU A 17 47.13 28.58 59.89
C GLU A 17 45.90 28.46 60.81
N ASP A 18 44.91 27.64 60.44
CA ASP A 18 44.49 26.47 61.24
C ASP A 18 43.32 25.65 60.63
N ALA A 19 43.48 24.33 60.73
CA ALA A 19 42.48 23.28 60.99
C ALA A 19 41.23 23.05 60.08
N LEU A 20 41.28 21.89 59.40
CA LEU A 20 40.21 20.86 59.29
C LEU A 20 38.73 21.31 59.29
N ALA A 21 38.08 21.32 58.11
CA ALA A 21 36.65 20.95 57.94
C ALA A 21 36.24 20.93 56.45
N ASN A 22 36.54 19.83 55.74
CA ASN A 22 35.82 19.51 54.50
C ASN A 22 34.58 18.69 54.85
N SER A 23 33.49 18.93 54.11
CA SER A 23 32.18 18.29 54.24
C SER A 23 31.25 18.90 55.29
N THR A 24 30.91 20.17 55.06
CA THR A 24 29.52 20.64 54.92
C THR A 24 28.45 19.80 55.64
N VAL A 25 28.13 20.22 56.85
CA VAL A 25 26.77 20.55 57.32
C VAL A 25 25.67 19.69 56.69
N ALA A 26 25.79 18.37 56.90
CA ALA A 26 24.67 17.44 56.84
C ALA A 26 23.83 17.63 58.11
N HIS A 27 23.11 18.74 58.21
CA HIS A 27 21.99 18.84 59.12
C HIS A 27 21.03 19.96 58.73
N LEU A 28 19.77 19.56 58.56
CA LEU A 28 18.60 20.31 58.99
C LEU A 28 17.96 21.30 57.99
N MET A 29 17.25 20.76 56.99
CA MET A 29 15.88 21.15 56.59
C MET A 29 15.25 19.93 55.87
N ALA A 30 14.54 19.05 56.56
CA ALA A 30 13.10 19.13 56.80
C ALA A 30 12.29 19.22 55.48
N THR A 31 11.86 18.08 54.92
CA THR A 31 10.48 17.53 54.96
C THR A 31 9.55 18.03 53.85
N LEU A 32 8.90 17.06 53.18
CA LEU A 32 7.84 17.14 52.14
C LEU A 32 8.31 17.15 50.68
N SER A 33 8.83 16.01 50.21
CA SER A 33 8.78 15.68 48.78
C SER A 33 8.28 14.24 48.62
N THR A 34 6.97 14.07 48.70
CA THR A 34 6.27 12.91 48.13
C THR A 34 5.65 13.36 46.81
N PRO A 35 6.05 12.82 45.65
CA PRO A 35 5.31 13.08 44.43
C PRO A 35 3.89 12.54 44.61
N ALA A 36 2.89 13.36 44.28
CA ALA A 36 1.50 12.94 44.20
C ALA A 36 1.41 11.73 43.26
N PRO A 37 0.51 10.75 43.52
CA PRO A 37 0.27 9.69 42.55
C PRO A 37 -0.24 10.35 41.27
N SER A 38 0.56 10.29 40.20
CA SER A 38 0.07 10.61 38.87
C SER A 38 -1.06 9.63 38.60
N LEU A 39 -2.28 10.16 38.43
CA LEU A 39 -3.36 9.42 37.80
C LEU A 39 -2.87 9.11 36.40
N SER A 40 -2.30 7.92 36.22
CA SER A 40 -2.18 7.30 34.92
C SER A 40 -3.60 7.15 34.41
N LEU A 41 -4.03 8.09 33.57
CA LEU A 41 -5.13 7.84 32.66
C LEU A 41 -4.71 6.59 31.89
N GLY A 42 -5.30 5.45 32.26
CA GLY A 42 -5.16 4.25 31.46
C GLY A 42 -5.38 4.66 30.01
N THR A 43 -4.44 4.27 29.14
CA THR A 43 -4.65 4.30 27.70
C THR A 43 -6.09 3.91 27.46
N ALA A 44 -6.87 4.84 26.92
CA ALA A 44 -8.22 4.55 26.48
C ALA A 44 -8.11 3.25 25.69
N ALA A 45 -8.89 2.24 26.09
CA ALA A 45 -8.98 1.01 25.34
C ALA A 45 -9.08 1.38 23.87
N ASN A 46 -8.15 0.84 23.06
CA ASN A 46 -8.12 1.03 21.62
C ASN A 46 -9.57 0.95 21.12
N PRO A 47 -10.12 1.94 20.39
CA PRO A 47 -11.47 1.84 19.86
C PRO A 47 -11.61 0.46 19.25
N SER A 48 -12.61 -0.31 19.70
CA SER A 48 -12.67 -1.78 19.49
C SER A 48 -12.16 -2.11 18.10
N ALA A 49 -11.07 -2.87 17.99
CA ALA A 49 -10.37 -3.04 16.72
C ALA A 49 -11.39 -3.39 15.64
N GLY A 50 -11.71 -2.40 14.79
CA GLY A 50 -12.82 -2.50 13.84
C GLY A 50 -12.62 -3.72 12.94
N GLN A 51 -13.69 -4.24 12.34
CA GLN A 51 -13.58 -5.41 11.48
C GLN A 51 -12.55 -5.18 10.37
N GLN A 52 -11.61 -6.11 10.19
CA GLN A 52 -10.69 -6.12 9.05
C GLN A 52 -11.30 -6.94 7.92
N ILE A 53 -11.15 -6.46 6.70
CA ILE A 53 -11.68 -7.11 5.50
C ILE A 53 -10.54 -7.38 4.55
N LEU A 54 -10.50 -8.60 4.03
CA LEU A 54 -9.58 -9.01 2.98
C LEU A 54 -10.38 -9.33 1.72
N ILE A 55 -10.05 -8.65 0.64
CA ILE A 55 -10.62 -8.82 -0.69
C ILE A 55 -9.54 -9.40 -1.56
N ILE A 56 -9.85 -10.48 -2.28
CA ILE A 56 -8.91 -11.18 -3.15
C ILE A 56 -9.52 -11.19 -4.54
N ASP A 57 -8.81 -10.66 -5.53
CA ASP A 57 -9.21 -10.79 -6.92
C ASP A 57 -9.15 -12.25 -7.37
N GLY A 58 -10.20 -12.71 -8.07
CA GLY A 58 -10.34 -14.09 -8.49
C GLY A 58 -9.33 -14.57 -9.55
N ARG A 59 -8.52 -13.67 -10.14
CA ARG A 59 -7.43 -14.05 -11.07
C ARG A 59 -6.13 -14.34 -10.36
N VAL A 60 -5.98 -13.88 -9.11
CA VAL A 60 -4.77 -14.14 -8.34
C VAL A 60 -4.62 -15.66 -8.17
N PRO A 61 -3.44 -16.23 -8.47
CA PRO A 61 -3.21 -17.67 -8.31
C PRO A 61 -3.19 -18.08 -6.84
N ASP A 62 -3.36 -19.39 -6.58
CA ASP A 62 -3.29 -19.99 -5.23
C ASP A 62 -4.08 -19.23 -4.13
N GLN A 63 -5.34 -18.90 -4.43
CA GLN A 63 -6.23 -18.20 -3.49
C GLN A 63 -6.41 -18.95 -2.18
N ALA A 64 -6.33 -20.27 -2.19
CA ALA A 64 -6.45 -21.07 -0.97
C ALA A 64 -5.36 -20.69 0.04
N THR A 65 -4.12 -20.49 -0.40
CA THR A 65 -3.02 -20.03 0.47
C THR A 65 -3.30 -18.63 1.01
N LEU A 66 -3.79 -17.70 0.18
CA LEU A 66 -4.12 -16.34 0.61
C LEU A 66 -5.27 -16.30 1.61
N ILE A 67 -6.33 -17.08 1.38
CA ILE A 67 -7.47 -17.22 2.28
C ILE A 67 -7.02 -17.80 3.62
N ASN A 68 -6.18 -18.84 3.61
CA ASN A 68 -5.65 -19.46 4.84
C ASN A 68 -4.69 -18.55 5.61
N ALA A 69 -4.07 -17.59 4.91
CA ALA A 69 -3.21 -16.57 5.50
C ALA A 69 -3.99 -15.43 6.17
N ALA A 70 -5.30 -15.30 5.96
CA ALA A 70 -6.10 -14.33 6.70
C ALA A 70 -6.00 -14.57 8.21
N LYS A 71 -5.83 -13.50 8.99
CA LYS A 71 -5.84 -13.57 10.46
C LYS A 71 -7.24 -13.93 10.98
N GLU A 72 -7.28 -14.43 12.21
CA GLU A 72 -8.55 -14.75 12.88
C GLU A 72 -9.45 -13.50 12.95
N GLY A 73 -10.74 -13.67 12.62
CA GLY A 73 -11.73 -12.59 12.62
C GLY A 73 -11.75 -11.70 11.37
N VAL A 74 -10.81 -11.88 10.44
CA VAL A 74 -10.83 -11.17 9.14
C VAL A 74 -11.94 -11.72 8.26
N LYS A 75 -12.77 -10.83 7.71
CA LYS A 75 -13.77 -11.21 6.71
C LYS A 75 -13.10 -11.30 5.34
N VAL A 76 -13.12 -12.48 4.72
CA VAL A 76 -12.53 -12.69 3.39
C VAL A 76 -13.63 -12.67 2.31
N ILE A 77 -13.37 -11.96 1.22
CA ILE A 77 -14.22 -11.86 0.03
C ILE A 77 -13.37 -12.16 -1.20
N VAL A 78 -13.86 -13.02 -2.09
CA VAL A 78 -13.20 -13.31 -3.37
C VAL A 78 -14.04 -12.72 -4.49
N LEU A 79 -13.42 -11.96 -5.39
CA LEU A 79 -14.09 -11.35 -6.52
C LEU A 79 -14.26 -12.36 -7.66
N ASP A 80 -15.41 -12.31 -8.32
CA ASP A 80 -15.66 -13.05 -9.54
C ASP A 80 -14.94 -12.41 -10.72
N THR A 81 -14.31 -13.23 -11.57
CA THR A 81 -13.47 -12.75 -12.65
C THR A 81 -14.26 -12.11 -13.79
N GLU A 82 -15.54 -12.44 -13.95
CA GLU A 82 -16.37 -12.04 -15.09
C GLU A 82 -17.15 -10.75 -14.83
N HIS A 83 -17.06 -10.19 -13.63
CA HIS A 83 -17.81 -9.00 -13.22
C HIS A 83 -16.87 -7.84 -12.88
N ASP A 84 -17.43 -6.63 -12.87
CA ASP A 84 -16.68 -5.43 -12.50
C ASP A 84 -16.25 -5.49 -11.03
N GLY A 85 -14.94 -5.51 -10.76
CA GLY A 85 -14.42 -5.72 -9.43
C GLY A 85 -14.70 -4.56 -8.47
N VAL A 86 -14.68 -3.31 -8.94
CA VAL A 86 -14.93 -2.15 -8.07
C VAL A 86 -16.39 -2.14 -7.62
N GLN A 87 -17.32 -2.46 -8.53
CA GLN A 87 -18.73 -2.63 -8.21
C GLN A 87 -18.95 -3.77 -7.20
N GLN A 88 -18.32 -4.94 -7.41
CA GLN A 88 -18.41 -6.07 -6.49
C GLN A 88 -17.95 -5.70 -5.07
N ILE A 89 -16.85 -4.95 -4.95
CA ILE A 89 -16.36 -4.48 -3.65
C ILE A 89 -17.38 -3.57 -2.98
N ALA A 90 -17.91 -2.57 -3.70
CA ALA A 90 -18.93 -1.68 -3.15
C ALA A 90 -20.18 -2.45 -2.69
N ASP A 91 -20.67 -3.40 -3.48
CA ASP A 91 -21.83 -4.22 -3.14
C ASP A 91 -21.59 -5.12 -1.92
N ALA A 92 -20.40 -5.71 -1.80
CA ALA A 92 -20.05 -6.59 -0.68
C ALA A 92 -19.86 -5.83 0.65
N LEU A 93 -19.61 -4.52 0.58
CA LEU A 93 -19.38 -3.63 1.72
C LEU A 93 -20.60 -2.80 2.14
N LYS A 94 -21.72 -2.88 1.40
CA LYS A 94 -22.91 -2.05 1.65
C LYS A 94 -23.47 -2.10 3.08
N ASP A 95 -23.37 -3.26 3.73
CA ASP A 95 -23.87 -3.51 5.09
C ASP A 95 -22.71 -3.56 6.11
N VAL A 96 -21.49 -3.23 5.69
CA VAL A 96 -20.33 -3.16 6.57
C VAL A 96 -20.17 -1.75 7.08
N HIS A 97 -19.99 -1.64 8.40
CA HIS A 97 -19.80 -0.36 9.08
C HIS A 97 -18.64 -0.47 10.05
N ASN A 98 -17.91 0.63 10.21
CA ASN A 98 -16.77 0.74 11.12
C ASN A 98 -15.66 -0.29 10.84
N ALA A 99 -15.41 -0.61 9.58
CA ALA A 99 -14.25 -1.43 9.22
C ALA A 99 -12.96 -0.67 9.55
N SER A 100 -12.00 -1.35 10.16
CA SER A 100 -10.69 -0.74 10.47
C SER A 100 -9.80 -0.67 9.25
N SER A 101 -9.87 -1.68 8.39
CA SER A 101 -9.12 -1.72 7.13
C SER A 101 -9.84 -2.56 6.09
N ILE A 102 -9.62 -2.19 4.83
CA ILE A 102 -9.97 -2.99 3.65
C ILE A 102 -8.67 -3.28 2.92
N SER A 103 -8.21 -4.53 2.97
CA SER A 103 -7.06 -5.01 2.22
C SER A 103 -7.52 -5.64 0.92
N ILE A 104 -6.93 -5.25 -0.20
CA ILE A 104 -7.24 -5.74 -1.54
C ILE A 104 -5.98 -6.39 -2.10
N ILE A 105 -6.07 -7.67 -2.46
CA ILE A 105 -5.03 -8.43 -3.15
C ILE A 105 -5.44 -8.58 -4.61
N SER A 106 -4.63 -8.07 -5.53
CA SER A 106 -4.86 -8.19 -6.96
C SER A 106 -3.56 -8.11 -7.73
N HIS A 107 -3.59 -8.42 -9.02
CA HIS A 107 -2.49 -8.02 -9.89
C HIS A 107 -2.38 -6.49 -9.98
N GLY A 108 -1.16 -5.98 -9.96
CA GLY A 108 -0.84 -4.56 -10.02
C GLY A 108 0.22 -4.21 -11.08
N ASP A 109 0.20 -2.95 -11.48
CA ASP A 109 1.24 -2.23 -12.22
C ASP A 109 1.19 -0.76 -11.74
N ASP A 110 2.15 0.08 -12.13
CA ASP A 110 2.22 1.48 -11.71
C ASP A 110 0.92 2.25 -12.03
N GLY A 111 0.17 2.59 -10.97
CA GLY A 111 -1.13 3.24 -11.05
C GLY A 111 -2.30 2.38 -11.55
N VAL A 112 -2.18 1.04 -11.45
CA VAL A 112 -3.17 0.09 -11.96
C VAL A 112 -3.47 -1.02 -10.93
N LEU A 113 -4.75 -1.31 -10.74
CA LEU A 113 -5.26 -2.50 -10.06
C LEU A 113 -6.14 -3.29 -11.03
N LEU A 114 -5.89 -4.58 -11.22
CA LEU A 114 -6.79 -5.45 -11.98
C LEU A 114 -7.84 -6.08 -11.04
N LEU A 115 -9.11 -5.67 -11.16
CA LEU A 115 -10.20 -6.10 -10.27
C LEU A 115 -11.37 -6.66 -11.06
N GLY A 116 -11.61 -7.96 -10.95
CA GLY A 116 -12.55 -8.66 -11.80
C GLY A 116 -12.20 -8.41 -13.26
N ASN A 117 -13.20 -8.22 -14.12
CA ASN A 117 -12.98 -8.05 -15.56
C ASN A 117 -12.44 -6.66 -15.97
N SER A 118 -12.18 -5.76 -15.03
CA SER A 118 -11.84 -4.36 -15.29
C SER A 118 -10.61 -3.90 -14.50
N PRO A 119 -9.69 -3.13 -15.10
CA PRO A 119 -8.75 -2.37 -14.32
C PRO A 119 -9.38 -1.15 -13.66
N LEU A 120 -8.91 -0.80 -12.47
CA LEU A 120 -9.03 0.52 -11.88
C LEU A 120 -7.67 1.23 -12.04
N HIS A 121 -7.68 2.43 -12.64
CA HIS A 121 -6.48 3.23 -12.88
C HIS A 121 -6.83 4.71 -13.02
N ASN A 122 -5.85 5.60 -12.99
CA ASN A 122 -6.09 7.06 -13.04
C ASN A 122 -7.02 7.55 -14.16
N GLY A 123 -6.99 6.90 -15.33
CA GLY A 123 -7.82 7.27 -16.46
C GLY A 123 -9.31 6.97 -16.29
N ASN A 124 -9.70 6.17 -15.29
CA ASN A 124 -11.09 5.75 -15.11
C ASN A 124 -11.63 5.88 -13.67
N VAL A 125 -10.84 6.34 -12.69
CA VAL A 125 -11.30 6.54 -11.29
C VAL A 125 -12.59 7.37 -11.23
N ALA A 126 -12.72 8.39 -12.08
CA ALA A 126 -13.92 9.24 -12.13
C ALA A 126 -15.21 8.44 -12.41
N ASN A 127 -15.13 7.37 -13.18
CA ASN A 127 -16.27 6.50 -13.51
C ASN A 127 -16.72 5.65 -12.30
N TYR A 128 -15.86 5.48 -11.30
CA TYR A 128 -16.12 4.69 -10.09
C TYR A 128 -16.34 5.55 -8.84
N THR A 129 -16.59 6.86 -9.01
CA THR A 129 -16.70 7.79 -7.88
C THR A 129 -17.76 7.35 -6.85
N GLU A 130 -18.91 6.85 -7.31
CA GLU A 130 -19.99 6.42 -6.42
C GLU A 130 -19.61 5.16 -5.63
N GLN A 131 -19.03 4.18 -6.31
CA GLN A 131 -18.55 2.94 -5.72
C GLN A 131 -17.44 3.19 -4.71
N LEU A 132 -16.43 3.99 -5.07
CA LEU A 132 -15.32 4.33 -4.19
C LEU A 132 -15.78 5.11 -2.95
N LYS A 133 -16.76 6.00 -3.08
CA LYS A 133 -17.38 6.66 -1.92
C LYS A 133 -18.10 5.67 -1.02
N ALA A 134 -18.82 4.71 -1.58
CA ALA A 134 -19.49 3.66 -0.81
C ALA A 134 -18.48 2.78 -0.04
N ILE A 135 -17.36 2.43 -0.69
CA ILE A 135 -16.24 1.71 -0.07
C ILE A 135 -15.68 2.52 1.11
N GLY A 136 -15.37 3.80 0.89
CA GLY A 136 -14.89 4.70 1.94
C GLY A 136 -15.86 4.84 3.11
N ALA A 137 -17.16 4.92 2.84
CA ALA A 137 -18.20 5.05 3.87
C ALA A 137 -18.35 3.80 4.77
N SER A 138 -17.82 2.65 4.36
CA SER A 138 -17.82 1.43 5.19
C SER A 138 -16.72 1.43 6.28
N LEU A 139 -15.70 2.27 6.10
CA LEU A 139 -14.58 2.41 7.04
C LEU A 139 -14.98 3.27 8.25
N GLN A 140 -14.39 2.96 9.40
CA GLN A 140 -14.42 3.88 10.54
C GLN A 140 -13.57 5.13 10.27
N THR A 141 -13.72 6.16 11.10
CA THR A 141 -12.80 7.31 11.08
C THR A 141 -11.36 6.86 11.30
N GLY A 142 -10.48 7.21 10.36
CA GLY A 142 -9.07 6.77 10.38
C GLY A 142 -8.86 5.35 9.86
N GLY A 143 -9.89 4.70 9.32
CA GLY A 143 -9.76 3.45 8.61
C GLY A 143 -9.03 3.62 7.28
N GLU A 144 -8.48 2.52 6.78
CA GLU A 144 -7.53 2.52 5.68
C GLU A 144 -7.85 1.51 4.58
N ILE A 145 -7.38 1.79 3.38
CA ILE A 145 -7.41 0.89 2.23
C ILE A 145 -5.97 0.47 1.94
N ARG A 146 -5.74 -0.84 1.83
CA ARG A 146 -4.44 -1.43 1.56
C ARG A 146 -4.45 -2.16 0.24
N LEU A 147 -3.53 -1.81 -0.64
CA LEU A 147 -3.47 -2.29 -2.01
C LEU A 147 -2.23 -3.16 -2.20
N TYR A 148 -2.43 -4.48 -2.17
CA TYR A 148 -1.40 -5.49 -2.41
C TYR A 148 -1.42 -5.90 -3.88
N GLY A 149 -0.36 -5.54 -4.60
CA GLY A 149 -0.15 -5.84 -6.01
C GLY A 149 1.12 -5.16 -6.47
N CYS A 150 1.83 -5.77 -7.43
CA CYS A 150 3.15 -5.26 -7.81
C CYS A 150 3.09 -3.81 -8.25
N ASP A 151 4.03 -3.00 -7.78
CA ASP A 151 4.36 -1.68 -8.32
C ASP A 151 3.23 -0.62 -8.30
N ILE A 152 2.10 -0.84 -7.64
CA ILE A 152 0.90 0.04 -7.69
C ILE A 152 1.23 1.50 -7.42
N GLY A 153 2.05 1.76 -6.39
CA GLY A 153 2.44 3.09 -5.93
C GLY A 153 3.87 3.49 -6.30
N LYS A 154 4.50 2.79 -7.25
CA LYS A 154 5.94 2.85 -7.53
C LYS A 154 6.43 4.23 -7.92
N ASP A 155 5.90 4.77 -9.01
CA ASP A 155 6.34 6.04 -9.57
C ASP A 155 5.29 7.14 -9.37
N SER A 156 5.49 8.31 -9.97
CA SER A 156 4.57 9.43 -9.81
C SER A 156 3.15 9.11 -10.27
N VAL A 157 2.99 8.23 -11.28
CA VAL A 157 1.67 7.81 -11.76
C VAL A 157 0.93 7.01 -10.69
N GLY A 158 1.61 6.03 -10.08
CA GLY A 158 1.09 5.27 -8.95
C GLY A 158 0.78 6.12 -7.72
N GLN A 159 1.63 7.08 -7.39
CA GLN A 159 1.41 8.00 -6.28
C GLN A 159 0.18 8.89 -6.50
N ASP A 160 0.03 9.45 -7.70
CA ASP A 160 -1.16 10.22 -8.07
C ASP A 160 -2.42 9.34 -8.04
N PHE A 161 -2.30 8.07 -8.42
CA PHE A 161 -3.38 7.10 -8.37
C PHE A 161 -3.90 6.84 -6.96
N ILE A 162 -3.03 6.47 -6.03
CA ILE A 162 -3.43 6.23 -4.64
C ILE A 162 -3.94 7.52 -3.97
N GLN A 163 -3.38 8.68 -4.35
CA GLN A 163 -3.84 9.98 -3.86
C GLN A 163 -5.27 10.30 -4.35
N THR A 164 -5.59 9.95 -5.59
CA THR A 164 -6.94 10.13 -6.15
C THR A 164 -7.93 9.20 -5.45
N ILE A 165 -7.57 7.93 -5.20
CA ILE A 165 -8.41 7.01 -4.42
C ILE A 165 -8.66 7.57 -3.01
N ALA A 166 -7.61 8.06 -2.34
CA ALA A 166 -7.72 8.64 -1.00
C ALA A 166 -8.67 9.85 -0.97
N GLN A 167 -8.60 10.72 -1.98
CA GLN A 167 -9.50 11.88 -2.08
C GLN A 167 -10.97 11.49 -2.27
N VAL A 168 -11.24 10.45 -3.07
CA VAL A 168 -12.61 10.01 -3.35
C VAL A 168 -13.22 9.23 -2.18
N THR A 169 -12.42 8.34 -1.58
CA THR A 169 -12.86 7.47 -0.48
C THR A 169 -12.86 8.18 0.87
N GLY A 170 -12.02 9.20 1.04
CA GLY A 170 -11.76 9.84 2.34
C GLY A 170 -10.89 9.01 3.28
N ALA A 171 -10.33 7.89 2.81
CA ALA A 171 -9.49 6.99 3.59
C ALA A 171 -8.00 7.25 3.36
N THR A 172 -7.17 6.80 4.29
CA THR A 172 -5.73 6.59 4.01
C THR A 172 -5.59 5.40 3.06
N VAL A 173 -4.74 5.54 2.04
CA VAL A 173 -4.46 4.48 1.07
C VAL A 173 -2.99 4.12 1.15
N GLU A 174 -2.71 2.84 1.34
CA GLU A 174 -1.38 2.25 1.37
C GLU A 174 -1.21 1.31 0.17
N ALA A 175 -0.03 1.27 -0.44
CA ALA A 175 0.23 0.44 -1.62
C ALA A 175 1.67 -0.07 -1.66
N SER A 176 1.88 -1.16 -2.41
CA SER A 176 3.23 -1.62 -2.74
C SER A 176 3.87 -0.72 -3.81
N THR A 177 5.16 -0.48 -3.68
CA THR A 177 6.01 0.24 -4.65
C THR A 177 6.95 -0.69 -5.41
N ASP A 178 7.02 -1.96 -4.99
CA ASP A 178 7.82 -3.02 -5.61
C ASP A 178 6.98 -4.29 -5.84
N ALA A 179 7.65 -5.40 -6.16
CA ALA A 179 7.00 -6.67 -6.42
C ALA A 179 6.31 -7.21 -5.17
N THR A 180 5.00 -7.46 -5.25
CA THR A 180 4.24 -8.09 -4.16
C THR A 180 4.11 -9.59 -4.40
N GLY A 181 4.40 -10.40 -3.38
CA GLY A 181 4.30 -11.85 -3.43
C GLY A 181 5.47 -12.54 -2.74
N THR A 182 5.93 -13.64 -3.33
CA THR A 182 6.93 -14.48 -2.69
C THR A 182 8.36 -13.94 -2.80
N ALA A 183 9.14 -14.13 -1.73
CA ALA A 183 10.54 -13.73 -1.68
C ALA A 183 11.43 -14.51 -2.66
N SER A 184 11.09 -15.77 -2.97
CA SER A 184 11.83 -16.59 -3.94
C SER A 184 11.81 -16.00 -5.36
N ARG A 185 10.82 -15.15 -5.65
CA ARG A 185 10.64 -14.44 -6.93
C ARG A 185 10.97 -12.95 -6.81
N GLY A 186 11.57 -12.53 -5.70
CA GLY A 186 11.99 -11.14 -5.48
C GLY A 186 10.88 -10.22 -4.97
N GLY A 187 9.73 -10.76 -4.55
CA GLY A 187 8.65 -9.97 -3.97
C GLY A 187 8.60 -10.00 -2.44
N ASN A 188 7.74 -9.18 -1.86
CA ASN A 188 7.44 -9.17 -0.44
C ASN A 188 5.94 -8.88 -0.20
N TRP A 189 5.51 -8.79 1.07
CA TRP A 189 4.12 -8.49 1.44
C TRP A 189 4.02 -7.18 2.26
N ASP A 190 5.03 -6.33 2.15
CA ASP A 190 5.05 -5.02 2.76
C ASP A 190 4.33 -4.01 1.84
N LEU A 191 3.89 -2.90 2.44
CA LEU A 191 3.38 -1.73 1.73
C LEU A 191 4.30 -0.57 2.08
N GLU A 192 4.94 0.03 1.07
CA GLU A 192 6.04 0.96 1.31
C GLU A 192 5.58 2.42 1.26
N ILE A 193 4.41 2.70 0.67
CA ILE A 193 3.88 4.05 0.52
C ILE A 193 2.46 4.19 1.08
N SER A 194 2.17 5.39 1.58
CA SER A 194 0.87 5.77 2.14
C SER A 194 0.53 7.22 1.82
N THR A 195 -0.74 7.52 1.59
CA THR A 195 -1.25 8.90 1.48
C THR A 195 -1.40 9.59 2.84
N GLY A 196 -1.17 8.86 3.94
CA GLY A 196 -1.25 9.34 5.32
C GLY A 196 -0.19 8.70 6.21
N THR A 197 -0.58 8.30 7.43
CA THR A 197 0.30 7.53 8.30
C THR A 197 0.31 6.08 7.84
N LEU A 198 1.49 5.48 7.72
CA LEU A 198 1.64 4.06 7.41
C LEU A 198 1.40 3.22 8.68
N HIS A 199 0.49 2.26 8.60
CA HIS A 199 0.16 1.32 9.67
C HIS A 199 0.70 -0.08 9.35
N LYS A 200 1.11 -0.81 10.39
CA LYS A 200 1.72 -2.15 10.24
C LYS A 200 0.76 -3.31 10.51
N ASP A 201 -0.48 -3.02 10.89
CA ASP A 201 -1.46 -4.04 11.27
C ASP A 201 -2.13 -4.64 10.04
N SER A 202 -1.48 -5.61 9.40
CA SER A 202 -2.04 -6.29 8.22
C SER A 202 -3.17 -7.27 8.58
N ALA A 203 -4.13 -7.43 7.67
CA ALA A 203 -5.15 -8.50 7.71
C ALA A 203 -4.56 -9.90 7.40
N LEU A 204 -3.34 -9.95 6.85
CA LEU A 204 -2.62 -11.17 6.52
C LEU A 204 -1.64 -11.56 7.62
N ASP A 205 -1.55 -12.86 7.88
CA ASP A 205 -0.45 -13.52 8.57
C ASP A 205 0.55 -14.01 7.52
N THR A 206 1.54 -13.17 7.21
CA THR A 206 2.53 -13.43 6.17
C THR A 206 3.40 -14.64 6.44
N SER A 207 3.47 -15.13 7.69
CA SER A 207 4.18 -16.37 8.03
C SER A 207 3.55 -17.62 7.38
N LYS A 208 2.28 -17.54 6.99
CA LYS A 208 1.55 -18.61 6.29
C LYS A 208 1.69 -18.56 4.77
N LEU A 209 2.34 -17.52 4.23
CA LEU A 209 2.50 -17.31 2.79
C LEU A 209 3.80 -17.95 2.23
N GLY A 210 4.53 -18.72 3.04
CA GLY A 210 5.81 -19.31 2.63
C GLY A 210 5.73 -20.29 1.44
N ASN A 211 4.55 -20.82 1.13
CA ASN A 211 4.32 -21.70 -0.03
C ASN A 211 3.67 -20.99 -1.21
N TYR A 212 3.28 -19.72 -1.07
CA TYR A 212 2.81 -18.94 -2.19
C TYR A 212 3.99 -18.73 -3.14
N ASP A 213 3.90 -19.17 -4.39
CA ASP A 213 5.00 -19.10 -5.37
C ASP A 213 4.64 -18.23 -6.58
N HIS A 214 4.04 -17.08 -6.34
CA HIS A 214 3.64 -16.15 -7.39
C HIS A 214 3.97 -14.70 -7.04
N LEU A 215 4.00 -13.85 -8.07
CA LEU A 215 3.99 -12.40 -7.95
C LEU A 215 2.63 -11.88 -8.42
N LEU A 216 2.19 -10.77 -7.84
CA LEU A 216 0.93 -10.12 -8.14
C LEU A 216 1.10 -9.10 -9.27
N VAL A 217 1.75 -9.49 -10.36
CA VAL A 217 2.11 -8.57 -11.46
C VAL A 217 1.09 -8.63 -12.59
N THR A 218 0.73 -7.47 -13.13
CA THR A 218 0.19 -7.38 -14.49
C THR A 218 1.01 -6.39 -15.29
N THR A 219 1.03 -6.53 -16.62
CA THR A 219 1.60 -5.52 -17.51
C THR A 219 0.48 -4.67 -18.10
N ALA A 220 0.40 -3.41 -17.71
CA ALA A 220 -0.58 -2.47 -18.21
C ALA A 220 -0.19 -1.96 -19.62
N VAL A 221 -1.14 -1.99 -20.54
CA VAL A 221 -0.93 -1.57 -21.93
C VAL A 221 -2.09 -0.73 -22.45
N ASN A 222 -1.75 0.23 -23.31
CA ASN A 222 -2.69 1.16 -23.95
C ASN A 222 -2.28 1.51 -25.39
N SER A 223 -1.31 0.81 -25.97
CA SER A 223 -0.87 0.99 -27.35
C SER A 223 -0.46 -0.32 -27.99
N ILE A 224 -0.41 -0.37 -29.33
CA ILE A 224 0.09 -1.53 -30.07
C ILE A 224 1.52 -1.88 -29.67
N ASN A 225 2.36 -0.86 -29.45
CA ASN A 225 3.76 -1.08 -29.10
C ASN A 225 3.90 -1.70 -27.71
N SER A 226 3.20 -1.17 -26.70
CA SER A 226 3.24 -1.75 -25.35
C SER A 226 2.63 -3.14 -25.30
N LEU A 227 1.53 -3.39 -26.03
CA LEU A 227 0.96 -4.74 -26.16
C LEU A 227 1.93 -5.73 -26.80
N LYS A 228 2.59 -5.36 -27.90
CA LYS A 228 3.61 -6.21 -28.54
C LYS A 228 4.78 -6.51 -27.61
N SER A 229 5.26 -5.51 -26.87
CA SER A 229 6.34 -5.70 -25.90
C SER A 229 5.92 -6.65 -24.79
N ALA A 230 4.72 -6.48 -24.22
CA ALA A 230 4.19 -7.34 -23.18
C ALA A 230 4.07 -8.81 -23.66
N ILE A 231 3.52 -9.02 -24.86
CA ILE A 231 3.43 -10.36 -25.47
C ILE A 231 4.83 -10.94 -25.73
N ALA A 232 5.78 -10.14 -26.20
CA ALA A 232 7.14 -10.62 -26.47
C ALA A 232 7.84 -11.07 -25.17
N THR A 233 7.68 -10.33 -24.08
CA THR A 233 8.19 -10.72 -22.75
C THR A 233 7.60 -12.05 -22.32
N GLY A 234 6.27 -12.14 -22.27
CA GLY A 234 5.57 -13.35 -21.79
C GLY A 234 5.84 -14.61 -22.61
N ASN A 235 6.19 -14.47 -23.90
CA ASN A 235 6.59 -15.62 -24.70
C ASN A 235 8.00 -16.16 -24.35
N SER A 236 8.71 -15.56 -23.40
CA SER A 236 10.14 -15.83 -23.19
C SER A 236 10.63 -15.85 -21.74
N ASP A 237 9.81 -15.40 -20.78
CA ASP A 237 10.22 -15.31 -19.38
C ASP A 237 9.91 -16.57 -18.56
N GLY A 238 9.10 -17.49 -19.09
CA GLY A 238 8.87 -18.80 -18.50
C GLY A 238 7.98 -18.74 -17.26
N VAL A 239 7.01 -17.83 -17.22
CA VAL A 239 5.99 -17.72 -16.16
C VAL A 239 4.62 -17.40 -16.75
N ASP A 240 3.56 -17.56 -15.96
CA ASP A 240 2.22 -17.11 -16.38
C ASP A 240 2.14 -15.58 -16.42
N ASP A 241 1.54 -15.04 -17.48
CA ASP A 241 1.41 -13.60 -17.73
C ASP A 241 -0.03 -13.11 -17.59
N VAL A 242 -0.15 -11.89 -17.06
CA VAL A 242 -1.39 -11.12 -17.07
C VAL A 242 -1.12 -9.77 -17.73
N ILE A 243 -1.72 -9.52 -18.89
CA ILE A 243 -1.66 -8.25 -19.62
C ILE A 243 -3.00 -7.54 -19.43
N THR A 244 -2.97 -6.28 -19.02
CA THR A 244 -4.17 -5.50 -18.70
C THR A 244 -4.31 -4.28 -19.62
N PHE A 245 -5.44 -4.14 -20.29
CA PHE A 245 -5.75 -2.98 -21.13
C PHE A 245 -6.29 -1.84 -20.28
N THR A 246 -5.54 -0.74 -20.18
CA THR A 246 -5.98 0.51 -19.52
C THR A 246 -6.69 1.46 -20.49
N GLY A 247 -6.91 1.02 -21.72
CA GLY A 247 -7.65 1.76 -22.75
C GLY A 247 -7.74 0.99 -24.06
N ASN A 248 -8.48 1.55 -25.01
CA ASN A 248 -8.60 0.98 -26.35
C ASN A 248 -7.25 1.03 -27.09
N ILE A 249 -6.92 -0.05 -27.79
CA ILE A 249 -5.76 -0.14 -28.67
C ILE A 249 -6.19 0.21 -30.10
N THR A 250 -5.69 1.32 -30.65
CA THR A 250 -6.04 1.78 -32.00
C THR A 250 -5.07 1.23 -33.05
N PHE A 251 -5.61 0.56 -34.08
CA PHE A 251 -4.89 0.12 -35.28
C PHE A 251 -5.08 1.16 -36.37
N SER A 252 -4.04 1.97 -36.61
CA SER A 252 -4.12 3.12 -37.51
C SER A 252 -3.83 2.77 -38.97
N ASN A 253 -3.11 1.67 -39.20
CA ASN A 253 -2.72 1.22 -40.54
C ASN A 253 -3.20 -0.20 -40.81
N ALA A 254 -3.53 -0.51 -42.06
CA ALA A 254 -3.91 -1.87 -42.48
C ALA A 254 -2.79 -2.92 -42.26
N SER A 255 -1.54 -2.48 -42.09
CA SER A 255 -0.39 -3.34 -41.75
C SER A 255 -0.20 -3.56 -40.26
N ASP A 256 -0.92 -2.81 -39.41
CA ASP A 256 -0.82 -2.97 -37.96
C ASP A 256 -1.35 -4.35 -37.58
N SER A 257 -0.52 -5.13 -36.91
CA SER A 257 -0.82 -6.49 -36.48
C SER A 257 -0.20 -6.75 -35.12
N VAL A 258 -0.85 -7.59 -34.31
CA VAL A 258 -0.35 -8.06 -33.01
C VAL A 258 -0.31 -9.58 -33.05
N PRO A 259 0.86 -10.19 -33.33
CA PRO A 259 0.97 -11.64 -33.31
C PRO A 259 0.92 -12.13 -31.85
N ILE A 260 0.06 -13.10 -31.57
CA ILE A 260 0.00 -13.80 -30.28
C ILE A 260 0.48 -15.23 -30.52
N ASN A 261 1.69 -15.54 -30.06
CA ASN A 261 2.34 -16.84 -30.21
C ASN A 261 2.89 -17.30 -28.86
N VAL A 262 2.04 -17.86 -28.01
CA VAL A 262 2.46 -18.36 -26.69
C VAL A 262 3.18 -19.69 -26.88
N THR A 263 4.48 -19.73 -26.57
CA THR A 263 5.37 -20.86 -26.92
C THR A 263 6.24 -21.38 -25.78
N ASP A 264 6.24 -20.72 -24.64
CA ASP A 264 7.10 -21.04 -23.50
C ASP A 264 6.48 -22.10 -22.56
N GLY A 265 5.21 -22.47 -22.78
CA GLY A 265 4.49 -23.47 -22.01
C GLY A 265 3.66 -22.91 -20.86
N HIS A 266 3.55 -21.58 -20.73
CA HIS A 266 2.76 -20.91 -19.70
C HIS A 266 1.50 -20.24 -20.26
N THR A 267 0.67 -19.74 -19.37
CA THR A 267 -0.59 -19.08 -19.71
C THR A 267 -0.37 -17.59 -19.93
N MET A 268 -0.82 -17.07 -21.07
CA MET A 268 -0.94 -15.63 -21.29
C MET A 268 -2.41 -15.21 -21.20
N THR A 269 -2.73 -14.42 -20.17
CA THR A 269 -4.08 -13.86 -19.97
C THR A 269 -4.08 -12.40 -20.39
N ILE A 270 -5.01 -12.00 -21.26
CA ILE A 270 -5.20 -10.61 -21.66
C ILE A 270 -6.59 -10.15 -21.21
N VAL A 271 -6.64 -9.12 -20.37
CA VAL A 271 -7.87 -8.59 -19.77
C VAL A 271 -8.06 -7.14 -20.18
N GLY A 272 -9.30 -6.74 -20.43
CA GLY A 272 -9.64 -5.36 -20.77
C GLY A 272 -11.13 -5.11 -20.69
N VAL A 273 -11.51 -3.86 -20.45
CA VAL A 273 -12.92 -3.47 -20.40
C VAL A 273 -13.52 -3.60 -21.81
N VAL A 274 -14.54 -4.44 -21.96
CA VAL A 274 -15.52 -4.28 -23.04
C VAL A 274 -16.34 -3.04 -22.70
N THR A 275 -15.91 -1.86 -23.17
CA THR A 275 -16.90 -0.79 -23.31
C THR A 275 -18.01 -1.35 -24.20
N PRO A 276 -19.30 -1.23 -23.83
CA PRO A 276 -20.36 -1.62 -24.74
C PRO A 276 -20.12 -0.82 -26.01
N SER A 277 -19.67 -1.48 -27.07
CA SER A 277 -19.58 -0.86 -28.38
C SER A 277 -20.96 -0.26 -28.61
N THR A 278 -21.05 1.05 -28.80
CA THR A 278 -22.25 1.68 -29.36
C THR A 278 -22.67 0.78 -30.50
N ALA A 279 -23.84 0.16 -30.38
CA ALA A 279 -24.30 -0.84 -31.33
C ALA A 279 -24.05 -0.29 -32.73
N ILE A 280 -23.26 -1.02 -33.53
CA ILE A 280 -23.09 -0.69 -34.94
C ILE A 280 -24.48 -0.86 -35.55
N ILE A 281 -25.23 0.24 -35.65
CA ILE A 281 -26.45 0.28 -36.43
C ILE A 281 -25.98 0.22 -37.87
N TRP A 282 -25.98 -0.98 -38.45
CA TRP A 282 -25.92 -1.14 -39.89
C TRP A 282 -27.16 -0.46 -40.48
N GLN A 283 -27.02 0.77 -40.95
CA GLN A 283 -27.97 1.32 -41.91
C GLN A 283 -27.63 0.70 -43.26
N GLY A 284 -28.49 -0.23 -43.68
CA GLY A 284 -28.49 -0.78 -45.04
C GLY A 284 -28.94 0.23 -46.08
#